data_AF-A0A031JH73-F1
#
_entry.id   AF-A0A031JH73-F1
#
_cell.length_a   1.000
_cell.length_b   1.000
_cell.length_c   1.000
_cell.angle_alpha   90.00
_cell.angle_beta   90.00
_cell.angle_gamma   90.00
#
_symmetry.space_group_name_H-M   'P 1'
#
loop_
_entity.id
_entity.type
_entity.pdbx_description
1 polymer ?
#
loop_
_entity_poly.entity_id
_entity_poly.type
_entity_poly.pdbx_seq_one_letter_code
_entity_poly.pdbx_strand_id
1 'polypeptide(L)'
;MFYYGAVLWQSVGFSESDALLINILSGTLSILACLVTVLLVDRLGRKPLLLIGSAGMAVTLATMAMCFASGSFTDGHLTLSDNVGTVALIAANAYVVFFNVSWGPVMWVMLGEMFPNQIRGSALAVSGFAQWIANFGISVSFPAMAAGLGLPLTYGFYALSAFLSFFFVRAMVTETRGRTLEEMAA
;
A
#
# COMPACT_ATOMS: atom_id res chain seq x y z
N MET A 1 0.76 -5.94 5.55
CA MET A 1 -0.67 -6.31 5.60
C MET A 1 -1.00 -7.57 4.81
N PHE A 2 -0.77 -7.65 3.48
CA PHE A 2 -1.20 -8.83 2.71
C PHE A 2 -0.46 -10.14 3.05
N TYR A 3 0.85 -10.09 3.34
CA TYR A 3 1.64 -11.29 3.67
C TYR A 3 1.64 -11.66 5.16
N TYR A 4 1.51 -10.67 6.04
CA TYR A 4 1.67 -10.83 7.49
C TYR A 4 0.44 -10.36 8.29
N GLY A 5 -0.72 -10.20 7.66
CA GLY A 5 -1.92 -9.65 8.30
C GLY A 5 -2.36 -10.46 9.51
N ALA A 6 -2.51 -11.78 9.36
CA ALA A 6 -2.86 -12.67 10.47
C ALA A 6 -1.81 -12.63 11.60
N VAL A 7 -0.53 -12.72 11.24
CA VAL A 7 0.59 -12.70 12.19
C VAL A 7 0.64 -11.37 12.96
N LEU A 8 0.34 -10.26 12.28
CA LEU A 8 0.28 -8.94 12.89
C LEU A 8 -0.86 -8.85 13.90
N TRP A 9 -2.07 -9.27 13.52
CA TRP A 9 -3.22 -9.22 14.43
C TRP A 9 -3.04 -10.15 15.63
N GLN A 10 -2.50 -11.35 15.40
CA GLN A 10 -2.11 -12.26 16.47
C GLN A 10 -1.00 -11.67 17.36
N SER A 11 0.00 -10.99 16.80
CA SER A 11 1.07 -10.34 17.59
C SER A 11 0.58 -9.18 18.45
N VAL A 12 -0.60 -8.63 18.11
CA VAL A 12 -1.27 -7.53 18.82
C VAL A 12 -2.33 -8.06 19.82
N GLY A 13 -2.52 -9.39 19.90
CA GLY A 13 -3.38 -10.05 20.90
C GLY A 13 -4.78 -10.44 20.41
N PHE A 14 -5.08 -10.35 19.11
CA PHE A 14 -6.35 -10.84 18.57
C PHE A 14 -6.38 -12.37 18.47
N SER A 15 -7.57 -12.95 18.68
CA SER A 15 -7.79 -14.38 18.50
C SER A 15 -7.59 -14.81 17.03
N GLU A 16 -7.28 -16.09 16.80
CA GLU A 16 -7.10 -16.62 15.45
C GLU A 16 -8.38 -16.49 14.60
N SER A 17 -9.55 -16.75 15.19
CA SER A 17 -10.85 -16.60 14.51
C SER A 17 -11.12 -15.15 14.11
N ASP A 18 -10.79 -14.18 14.97
CA ASP A 18 -10.98 -12.76 14.67
C ASP A 18 -9.99 -12.29 13.59
N ALA A 19 -8.74 -12.75 13.66
CA ALA A 19 -7.73 -12.45 12.64
C ALA A 19 -8.12 -12.98 11.25
N LEU A 20 -8.74 -14.17 11.18
CA LEU A 20 -9.27 -14.72 9.93
C LEU A 20 -10.43 -13.89 9.39
N LEU A 21 -11.40 -13.51 10.22
CA LEU A 21 -12.51 -12.64 9.82
C LEU A 21 -12.02 -11.29 9.29
N ILE A 22 -11.04 -10.68 9.98
CA ILE A 22 -10.43 -9.40 9.56
C ILE A 22 -9.75 -9.53 8.19
N ASN A 23 -9.07 -10.65 7.92
CA ASN A 23 -8.45 -10.87 6.61
C ASN A 23 -9.48 -11.04 5.49
N ILE A 24 -10.58 -11.75 5.76
CA ILE A 24 -11.69 -11.89 4.79
C ILE A 24 -12.26 -10.50 4.45
N LEU A 25 -12.55 -9.69 5.48
CA LEU A 25 -13.05 -8.32 5.30
C LEU A 25 -12.07 -7.46 4.48
N SER A 26 -10.77 -7.53 4.78
CA SER A 26 -9.72 -6.81 4.04
C SER A 26 -9.67 -7.25 2.57
N GLY A 27 -9.85 -8.55 2.30
CA GLY A 27 -9.93 -9.10 0.95
C GLY A 27 -11.15 -8.59 0.18
N THR A 28 -12.34 -8.60 0.81
CA THR A 28 -13.56 -8.05 0.20
C THR A 28 -13.43 -6.56 -0.10
N LEU A 29 -12.89 -5.77 0.84
CA LEU A 29 -12.63 -4.35 0.63
C LEU A 29 -11.65 -4.10 -0.52
N SER A 30 -10.63 -4.95 -0.66
CA SER A 30 -9.68 -4.88 -1.78
C SER A 30 -10.38 -5.05 -3.13
N ILE A 31 -11.26 -6.06 -3.24
CA ILE A 31 -12.01 -6.33 -4.47
C ILE A 31 -12.93 -5.15 -4.80
N LEU A 32 -13.68 -4.64 -3.82
CA LEU A 32 -14.56 -3.49 -4.02
C LEU A 32 -13.78 -2.23 -4.42
N ALA A 33 -12.64 -1.97 -3.79
CA ALA A 33 -11.74 -0.87 -4.14
C ALA A 33 -11.20 -1.00 -5.57
N CYS A 34 -10.83 -2.20 -6.02
CA CYS A 34 -10.44 -2.44 -7.40
C CYS A 34 -11.57 -2.13 -8.39
N LEU A 35 -12.81 -2.55 -8.10
CA LEU A 35 -13.98 -2.22 -8.94
C LEU A 35 -14.21 -0.71 -9.02
N VAL A 36 -14.12 -0.01 -7.90
CA VAL A 36 -14.20 1.46 -7.85
C VAL A 36 -13.11 2.09 -8.72
N THR A 37 -11.89 1.54 -8.71
CA THR A 37 -10.78 2.05 -9.53
C THR A 37 -11.08 1.95 -11.02
N VAL A 38 -11.61 0.81 -11.47
CA VAL A 38 -11.97 0.61 -12.88
C VAL A 38 -12.96 1.69 -13.34
N LEU A 39 -13.91 2.08 -12.47
CA LEU A 39 -14.88 3.13 -12.79
C LEU A 39 -14.29 4.55 -12.76
N LEU A 40 -13.26 4.77 -11.94
CA LEU A 40 -12.67 6.09 -11.72
C LEU A 40 -11.45 6.39 -12.61
N VAL A 41 -10.69 5.39 -13.04
CA VAL A 41 -9.39 5.59 -13.70
C VAL A 41 -9.50 6.40 -14.99
N ASP A 42 -10.57 6.20 -15.76
CA ASP A 42 -10.82 6.94 -17.00
C ASP A 42 -11.53 8.28 -16.76
N ARG A 43 -12.17 8.46 -15.60
CA ARG A 43 -12.89 9.69 -15.23
C ARG A 43 -12.04 10.71 -14.48
N LEU A 44 -11.11 10.26 -13.65
CA LEU A 44 -10.20 11.11 -12.87
C LEU A 44 -8.81 11.19 -13.52
N GLY A 45 -8.37 10.13 -14.19
CA GLY A 45 -6.99 10.02 -14.67
C GLY A 45 -6.10 9.25 -13.71
N ARG A 46 -4.89 8.92 -14.17
CA ARG A 46 -3.97 8.02 -13.46
C ARG A 46 -3.20 8.78 -12.39
N LYS A 47 -2.70 9.98 -12.70
CA LYS A 47 -1.86 10.77 -11.78
C LYS A 47 -2.64 11.22 -10.53
N PRO A 48 -3.88 11.75 -10.60
CA PRO A 48 -4.65 12.08 -9.41
C PRO A 48 -4.91 10.88 -8.50
N LEU A 49 -5.22 9.71 -9.07
CA LEU A 49 -5.43 8.49 -8.29
C LEU A 49 -4.16 8.05 -7.56
N LEU A 50 -2.99 8.10 -8.23
CA LEU A 50 -1.71 7.81 -7.60
C LEU A 50 -1.38 8.79 -6.46
N LEU A 51 -1.68 10.08 -6.64
CA LEU A 51 -1.47 11.10 -5.59
C LEU A 51 -2.39 10.89 -4.39
N ILE A 52 -3.70 10.69 -4.61
CA ILE A 52 -4.68 10.39 -3.54
C ILE A 52 -4.27 9.12 -2.81
N GLY A 53 -3.84 8.11 -3.55
CA GLY A 53 -3.29 6.87 -3.05
C GLY A 53 -2.10 7.07 -2.12
N SER A 54 -1.04 7.73 -2.59
CA SER A 54 0.17 7.98 -1.80
C SER A 54 -0.14 8.78 -0.54
N ALA A 55 -0.98 9.82 -0.63
CA ALA A 55 -1.37 10.63 0.51
C ALA A 55 -2.17 9.81 1.54
N GLY A 56 -3.17 9.06 1.10
CA GLY A 56 -4.00 8.21 1.96
C GLY A 56 -3.20 7.09 2.62
N MET A 57 -2.28 6.46 1.89
CA MET A 57 -1.37 5.46 2.43
C MET A 57 -0.40 6.06 3.45
N ALA A 58 0.16 7.25 3.20
CA ALA A 58 1.06 7.91 4.15
C ALA A 58 0.35 8.22 5.48
N VAL A 59 -0.87 8.78 5.42
CA VAL A 59 -1.66 9.10 6.62
C VAL A 59 -2.06 7.83 7.39
N THR A 60 -2.51 6.80 6.69
CA THR A 60 -2.95 5.56 7.34
C THR A 60 -1.79 4.79 7.96
N LEU A 61 -0.64 4.70 7.29
CA LEU A 61 0.57 4.11 7.84
C LEU A 61 1.15 4.92 9.01
N ALA A 62 1.12 6.25 8.93
CA ALA A 62 1.53 7.10 10.05
C ALA A 62 0.61 6.92 11.27
N THR A 63 -0.70 6.80 11.04
CA THR A 63 -1.67 6.51 12.09
C THR A 63 -1.38 5.15 12.74
N MET A 64 -1.12 4.11 11.95
CA MET A 64 -0.71 2.81 12.49
C MET A 64 0.59 2.88 13.30
N ALA A 65 1.60 3.61 12.80
CA ALA A 65 2.85 3.82 13.53
C ALA A 65 2.62 4.48 14.90
N MET A 66 1.74 5.50 14.96
CA MET A 66 1.35 6.14 16.23
C MET A 66 0.58 5.20 17.15
N CYS A 67 -0.38 4.42 16.62
CA CYS A 67 -1.10 3.43 17.41
C CYS A 67 -0.14 2.42 18.04
N PHE A 68 0.80 1.88 17.27
CA PHE A 68 1.80 0.95 17.79
C PHE A 68 2.76 1.62 18.77
N ALA A 69 3.10 2.90 18.60
CA ALA A 69 3.94 3.64 19.53
C ALA A 69 3.24 3.86 20.89
N SER A 70 1.91 3.93 20.90
CA SER A 70 1.10 4.06 22.12
C SER A 70 0.78 2.73 22.81
N GLY A 71 1.20 1.60 22.22
CA GLY A 71 1.00 0.28 22.80
C GLY A 71 1.93 0.01 23.98
N SER A 72 1.44 -0.78 24.94
CA SER A 72 2.25 -1.30 26.04
C SER A 72 2.78 -2.69 25.69
N PHE A 73 3.94 -3.07 26.21
CA PHE A 73 4.39 -4.45 26.15
C PHE A 73 3.98 -5.16 27.44
N THR A 74 3.15 -6.19 27.31
CA THR A 74 2.78 -7.10 28.40
C THR A 74 3.16 -8.52 27.95
N ASP A 75 3.98 -9.21 28.73
CA ASP A 75 4.46 -10.57 28.45
C ASP A 75 5.18 -10.74 27.09
N GLY A 76 5.90 -9.70 26.65
CA GLY A 76 6.63 -9.72 25.37
C GLY A 76 5.75 -9.53 24.12
N HIS A 77 4.43 -9.34 24.31
CA HIS A 77 3.49 -9.02 23.24
C HIS A 77 3.08 -7.55 23.30
N LEU A 78 2.95 -6.93 22.12
CA LEU A 78 2.45 -5.57 22.02
C LEU A 78 0.94 -5.60 22.27
N THR A 79 0.48 -5.08 23.40
CA THR A 79 -0.93 -4.92 23.70
C THR A 79 -1.37 -3.49 23.42
N LEU A 80 -2.41 -3.37 22.60
CA LEU A 80 -3.10 -2.11 22.36
C LEU A 80 -4.35 -2.06 23.23
N SER A 81 -4.66 -0.89 23.79
CA SER A 81 -6.00 -0.69 24.37
C SER A 81 -7.07 -0.86 23.30
N ASP A 82 -8.26 -1.33 23.68
CA ASP A 82 -9.35 -1.64 22.74
C ASP A 82 -9.64 -0.50 21.75
N ASN A 83 -9.63 0.74 22.23
CA ASN A 83 -9.82 1.94 21.42
C ASN A 83 -8.70 2.11 20.38
N VAL A 84 -7.45 1.95 20.78
CA VAL A 84 -6.28 2.08 19.89
C VAL A 84 -6.19 0.92 18.90
N GLY A 85 -6.52 -0.30 19.33
CA GLY A 85 -6.60 -1.48 18.47
C GLY A 85 -7.64 -1.31 17.36
N THR A 86 -8.81 -0.76 17.69
CA THR A 86 -9.86 -0.44 16.72
C THR A 86 -9.40 0.62 15.70
N VAL A 87 -8.73 1.69 16.16
CA VAL A 87 -8.17 2.71 15.26
C VAL A 87 -7.10 2.11 14.34
N ALA A 88 -6.22 1.26 14.88
CA ALA A 88 -5.20 0.58 14.08
C ALA A 88 -5.83 -0.33 13.01
N LEU A 89 -6.93 -1.02 13.34
CA LEU A 89 -7.68 -1.86 12.41
C LEU A 89 -8.36 -1.04 11.30
N ILE A 90 -8.99 0.08 11.64
CA ILE A 90 -9.59 0.98 10.66
C ILE A 90 -8.50 1.56 9.74
N ALA A 91 -7.39 2.01 10.31
CA ALA A 91 -6.26 2.56 9.54
C ALA A 91 -5.65 1.51 8.60
N ALA A 92 -5.49 0.27 9.06
CA ALA A 92 -5.03 -0.87 8.26
C ALA A 92 -5.95 -1.15 7.06
N ASN A 93 -7.27 -1.17 7.26
CA ASN A 93 -8.23 -1.39 6.19
C ASN A 93 -8.30 -0.18 5.24
N ALA A 94 -8.22 1.04 5.76
CA ALA A 94 -8.14 2.24 4.95
C ALA A 94 -6.89 2.24 4.07
N TYR A 95 -5.73 1.82 4.58
CA TYR A 95 -4.52 1.62 3.80
C TYR A 95 -4.76 0.66 2.62
N VAL A 96 -5.41 -0.48 2.87
CA VAL A 96 -5.76 -1.47 1.84
C VAL A 96 -6.65 -0.85 0.77
N VAL A 97 -7.65 -0.06 1.16
CA VAL A 97 -8.53 0.65 0.22
C VAL A 97 -7.75 1.67 -0.61
N PHE A 98 -6.95 2.54 0.02
CA PHE A 98 -6.16 3.54 -0.71
C PHE A 98 -5.20 2.89 -1.69
N PHE A 99 -4.51 1.82 -1.29
CA PHE A 99 -3.62 1.05 -2.16
C PHE A 99 -4.38 0.48 -3.37
N ASN A 100 -5.50 -0.19 -3.15
CA ASN A 100 -6.28 -0.81 -4.23
C ASN A 100 -7.01 0.21 -5.11
N VAL A 101 -7.32 1.42 -4.62
CA VAL A 101 -7.87 2.51 -5.43
C VAL A 101 -6.81 3.19 -6.32
N SER A 102 -5.53 2.93 -6.05
CA SER A 102 -4.41 3.65 -6.66
C SER A 102 -3.31 2.71 -7.15
N TRP A 103 -2.21 2.59 -6.40
CA TRP A 103 -0.99 1.91 -6.75
C TRP A 103 -1.15 0.44 -7.13
N GLY A 104 -2.19 -0.24 -6.63
CA GLY A 104 -2.50 -1.61 -7.02
C GLY A 104 -2.75 -1.72 -8.53
N PRO A 105 -3.89 -1.24 -9.03
CA PRO A 105 -4.23 -1.33 -10.45
C PRO A 105 -3.63 -0.21 -11.32
N VAL A 106 -3.61 1.04 -10.83
CA VAL A 106 -3.29 2.22 -11.65
C VAL A 106 -1.82 2.23 -12.07
N MET A 107 -0.91 1.72 -11.23
CA MET A 107 0.50 1.60 -11.58
C MET A 107 0.70 0.74 -12.83
N TRP A 108 0.02 -0.41 -12.91
CA TRP A 108 0.15 -1.32 -14.06
C TRP A 108 -0.48 -0.77 -15.33
N VAL A 109 -1.63 -0.08 -15.20
CA VAL A 109 -2.24 0.66 -16.32
C VAL A 109 -1.25 1.70 -16.86
N MET A 110 -0.69 2.50 -15.97
CA MET A 110 0.22 3.58 -16.33
C MET A 110 1.52 3.08 -16.95
N LEU A 111 2.12 2.01 -16.42
CA LEU A 111 3.29 1.38 -17.05
C LEU A 111 2.96 0.84 -18.45
N GLY A 112 1.75 0.32 -18.67
CA GLY A 112 1.30 -0.10 -19.99
C GLY A 112 1.17 1.06 -20.98
N GLU A 113 0.74 2.23 -20.51
CA GLU A 113 0.50 3.43 -21.33
C GLU A 113 1.78 4.24 -21.58
N MET A 114 2.69 4.32 -20.60
CA MET A 114 3.85 5.22 -20.61
C MET A 114 4.92 4.87 -21.65
N PHE A 115 5.02 3.61 -22.07
CA PHE A 115 6.09 3.17 -22.94
C PHE A 115 5.65 3.08 -24.42
N PRO A 116 6.50 3.53 -25.37
CA PRO A 116 6.28 3.33 -26.80
C PRO A 116 6.09 1.86 -27.14
N ASN A 117 5.24 1.57 -28.13
CA ASN A 117 4.91 0.20 -28.57
C ASN A 117 6.15 -0.68 -28.79
N GLN A 118 7.23 -0.12 -29.34
CA GLN A 118 8.45 -0.85 -29.70
C GLN A 118 9.20 -1.41 -28.49
N ILE A 119 9.22 -0.69 -27.36
CA ILE A 119 9.98 -1.06 -26.16
C ILE A 119 9.08 -1.48 -24.99
N ARG A 120 7.75 -1.38 -25.12
CA ARG A 120 6.79 -1.61 -24.04
C ARG A 120 7.02 -2.95 -23.34
N GLY A 121 7.21 -4.03 -24.10
CA GLY A 121 7.44 -5.35 -23.52
C GLY A 121 8.68 -5.39 -22.62
N SER A 122 9.81 -4.89 -23.11
CA SER A 122 11.07 -4.83 -22.34
C SER A 122 10.97 -3.88 -21.15
N ALA A 123 10.32 -2.72 -21.32
CA ALA A 123 10.16 -1.74 -20.26
C ALA A 123 9.25 -2.25 -19.13
N LEU A 124 8.17 -2.97 -19.47
CA LEU A 124 7.33 -3.66 -18.50
C LEU A 124 8.10 -4.78 -17.78
N ALA A 125 8.95 -5.53 -18.49
CA ALA A 125 9.77 -6.57 -17.86
C ALA A 125 10.76 -5.98 -16.84
N VAL A 126 11.46 -4.90 -17.18
CA VAL A 126 12.38 -4.21 -16.26
C VAL A 126 11.64 -3.63 -15.06
N SER A 127 10.48 -3.01 -15.29
CA SER A 127 9.64 -2.45 -14.22
C SER A 127 9.13 -3.54 -13.27
N GLY A 128 8.65 -4.67 -13.84
CA GLY A 128 8.21 -5.82 -13.06
C GLY A 128 9.35 -6.46 -12.26
N PHE A 129 10.54 -6.60 -12.86
CA PHE A 129 11.72 -7.10 -12.17
C PHE A 129 12.10 -6.22 -10.97
N ALA A 130 12.15 -4.89 -11.17
CA ALA A 130 12.41 -3.95 -10.08
C ALA A 130 11.35 -4.05 -8.97
N GLN A 131 10.06 -4.18 -9.34
CA GLN A 131 8.96 -4.34 -8.40
C GLN A 131 9.08 -5.64 -7.58
N TRP A 132 9.42 -6.77 -8.22
CA TRP A 132 9.59 -8.03 -7.52
C TRP A 132 10.82 -8.05 -6.61
N ILE A 133 11.93 -7.42 -7.00
CA ILE A 133 13.09 -7.25 -6.11
C ILE A 133 12.73 -6.42 -4.89
N ALA A 134 12.04 -5.29 -5.07
CA ALA A 134 11.59 -4.46 -3.96
C ALA A 134 10.64 -5.23 -3.04
N ASN A 135 9.71 -6.00 -3.62
CA ASN A 135 8.79 -6.86 -2.87
C ASN A 135 9.53 -7.93 -2.06
N PHE A 136 10.51 -8.62 -2.66
CA PHE A 136 11.35 -9.60 -1.97
C PHE A 136 12.12 -8.96 -0.81
N GLY A 137 12.76 -7.81 -1.08
CA GLY A 137 13.50 -7.06 -0.07
C GLY A 137 12.63 -6.67 1.12
N ILE A 138 11.43 -6.13 0.88
CA ILE A 138 10.47 -5.78 1.95
C ILE A 138 10.00 -7.04 2.69
N SER A 139 9.65 -8.10 1.97
CA SER A 139 9.09 -9.31 2.57
C SER A 139 10.09 -10.02 3.49
N VAL A 140 11.36 -10.09 3.09
CA VAL A 140 12.43 -10.70 3.89
C VAL A 140 12.89 -9.78 5.03
N SER A 141 12.95 -8.47 4.80
CA SER A 141 13.40 -7.53 5.84
C SER A 141 12.34 -7.26 6.91
N PHE A 142 11.05 -7.36 6.58
CA PHE A 142 9.96 -7.00 7.51
C PHE A 142 10.03 -7.74 8.85
N PRO A 143 10.18 -9.08 8.92
CA PRO A 143 10.29 -9.78 10.21
C PRO A 143 11.48 -9.28 11.06
N ALA A 144 12.64 -9.06 10.43
CA ALA A 144 13.83 -8.57 11.11
C ALA A 144 13.67 -7.11 11.59
N MET A 145 13.04 -6.26 10.79
CA MET A 145 12.72 -4.88 11.18
C MET A 145 11.69 -4.84 12.31
N ALA A 146 10.62 -5.64 12.21
CA ALA A 146 9.58 -5.70 13.23
C ALA A 146 10.12 -6.19 14.58
N ALA A 147 11.02 -7.18 14.58
CA ALA A 147 11.64 -7.71 15.79
C ALA A 147 12.74 -6.78 16.35
N GLY A 148 13.57 -6.18 15.48
CA GLY A 148 14.73 -5.38 15.90
C GLY A 148 14.42 -3.90 16.15
N LEU A 149 13.68 -3.26 15.24
CA LEU A 149 13.32 -1.83 15.31
C LEU A 149 11.95 -1.60 15.97
N GLY A 150 11.13 -2.64 16.05
CA GLY A 150 9.75 -2.55 16.51
C GLY A 150 8.77 -2.13 15.41
N LEU A 151 7.49 -2.43 15.64
CA LEU A 151 6.39 -2.06 14.75
C LEU A 151 6.26 -0.55 14.51
N PRO A 152 6.44 0.35 15.51
CA PRO A 152 6.31 1.79 15.29
C PRO A 152 7.30 2.33 14.25
N LEU A 153 8.58 1.99 14.38
CA LEU A 153 9.61 2.46 13.43
C LEU A 153 9.46 1.80 12.06
N THR A 154 9.09 0.51 12.02
CA THR A 154 8.85 -0.21 10.76
C THR A 154 7.73 0.43 9.95
N TYR A 155 6.58 0.69 10.59
CA TYR A 155 5.45 1.37 9.94
C TYR A 155 5.73 2.85 9.65
N GLY A 156 6.51 3.52 10.50
CA GLY A 156 6.99 4.89 10.26
C GLY A 156 7.87 4.99 9.00
N PHE A 157 8.76 4.02 8.78
CA PHE A 157 9.56 3.93 7.56
C PHE A 157 8.68 3.75 6.31
N TYR A 158 7.65 2.91 6.38
CA TYR A 158 6.69 2.75 5.27
C TYR A 158 5.84 4.01 5.06
N ALA A 159 5.44 4.70 6.12
CA ALA A 159 4.73 5.97 6.03
C ALA A 159 5.59 7.04 5.34
N LEU A 160 6.87 7.14 5.71
CA LEU A 160 7.83 8.02 5.04
C LEU A 160 8.00 7.65 3.56
N SER A 161 8.11 6.36 3.25
CA SER A 161 8.22 5.89 1.87
C SER A 161 6.99 6.27 1.03
N ALA A 162 5.78 6.11 1.58
CA ALA A 162 4.54 6.53 0.93
C ALA A 162 4.45 8.05 0.77
N PHE A 163 4.92 8.82 1.76
CA PHE A 163 5.02 10.27 1.68
C PHE A 163 5.98 10.73 0.58
N LEU A 164 7.18 10.14 0.49
CA LEU A 164 8.13 10.44 -0.59
C LEU A 164 7.57 10.06 -1.98
N SER A 165 6.85 8.94 -2.04
CA SER A 165 6.13 8.50 -3.24
C SER A 165 5.14 9.57 -3.75
N PHE A 166 4.46 10.30 -2.87
CA PHE A 166 3.58 11.42 -3.27
C PHE A 166 4.35 12.50 -4.06
N PHE A 167 5.51 12.94 -3.55
CA PHE A 167 6.32 13.95 -4.24
C PHE A 167 6.92 13.42 -5.54
N PHE A 168 7.33 12.16 -5.54
CA PHE A 168 7.80 11.48 -6.76
C PHE A 168 6.72 11.49 -7.85
N VAL A 169 5.49 11.07 -7.53
CA VAL A 169 4.37 11.10 -8.49
C VAL A 169 4.07 12.53 -8.93
N ARG A 170 4.07 13.49 -8.00
CA ARG A 170 3.79 14.88 -8.33
C ARG A 170 4.80 15.43 -9.35
N ALA A 171 6.09 15.16 -9.15
CA ALA A 171 7.18 15.73 -9.93
C ALA A 171 7.52 14.95 -11.22
N MET A 172 7.54 13.62 -11.18
CA MET A 172 8.08 12.79 -12.26
C MET A 172 7.02 12.08 -13.10
N VAL A 173 5.79 11.95 -12.60
CA VAL A 173 4.72 11.25 -13.32
C VAL A 173 3.88 12.25 -14.12
N THR A 174 3.68 11.97 -15.41
CA THR A 174 2.86 12.77 -16.32
C THR A 174 1.52 12.06 -16.56
N GLU A 175 0.43 12.81 -16.63
CA GLU A 175 -0.89 12.23 -16.88
C GLU A 175 -0.98 11.63 -18.29
N THR A 176 -1.52 10.41 -18.38
CA THR A 176 -1.69 9.64 -19.63
C THR A 176 -3.12 9.68 -20.15
N ARG A 177 -4.08 10.15 -19.35
CA ARG A 177 -5.49 10.25 -19.73
C ARG A 177 -5.68 11.07 -21.02
N GLY A 178 -6.44 10.49 -21.95
CA GLY A 178 -6.87 11.16 -23.17
C GLY A 178 -5.77 11.31 -24.22
N ARG A 179 -4.61 10.71 -24.02
CA ARG A 179 -3.54 10.62 -25.02
C ARG A 179 -3.55 9.27 -25.70
N THR A 180 -3.28 9.27 -27.01
CA THR A 180 -3.05 8.01 -27.72
C THR A 180 -1.65 7.48 -27.40
N LEU A 181 -1.45 6.17 -27.57
CA LEU A 181 -0.12 5.56 -27.38
C LEU A 181 0.92 6.10 -28.36
N GLU A 182 0.50 6.67 -29.49
CA GLU A 182 1.35 7.26 -30.52
C GLU A 182 1.84 8.66 -30.11
N GLU A 183 0.98 9.45 -29.45
CA GLU A 183 1.33 10.77 -28.88
C GLU A 183 2.32 10.67 -27.70
N MET A 184 2.44 9.49 -27.10
CA MET A 184 3.40 9.21 -26.04
C MET A 184 4.83 8.91 -26.55
N ALA A 185 5.00 8.75 -27.87
CA ALA A 185 6.29 8.45 -28.49
C ALA A 185 7.01 9.67 -29.08
N ALA A 186 6.39 10.86 -29.05
CA ALA A 186 6.93 12.13 -29.54
C ALA A 186 7.58 12.94 -28.41
#